data_AF-X1UKV5-F1
#
_entry.id   AF-X1UKV5-F1
#
_cell.length_a   1.000
_cell.length_b   1.000
_cell.length_c   1.000
_cell.angle_alpha   90.00
_cell.angle_beta   90.00
_cell.angle_gamma   90.00
#
_symmetry.space_group_name_H-M   'P 1'
#
loop_
_entity.id
_entity.type
_entity.pdbx_description
1 polymer ?
#
loop_
_entity_poly.entity_id
_entity_poly.type
_entity_poly.pdbx_seq_one_letter_code
_entity_poly.pdbx_strand_id
1 'polypeptide(L)'
;FYKVMERIIIVSNRLPVGIKIKNNSVHLQTSIGGLATGMKTIYKSFDSLWIGWPGIENKKIYESLREEIKNKLKNEKCIPVYLDKKDIDLYYYGFSNRTIWPLFHYFTQYTECNKTFWESYKKVNQNFADVISDNIKEGDAIWIHDYHLLLLP
;
A
#
# COMPACT_ATOMS: atom_id res chain seq x y z
N PHE A 1 -25.09 21.34 -15.03
CA PHE A 1 -24.76 19.98 -14.55
C PHE A 1 -23.49 20.08 -13.71
N TYR A 2 -23.61 20.03 -12.38
CA TYR A 2 -22.42 19.97 -11.53
C TYR A 2 -21.81 18.59 -11.71
N LYS A 3 -20.61 18.52 -12.30
CA LYS A 3 -19.82 17.28 -12.30
C LYS A 3 -19.52 16.99 -10.83
N VAL A 4 -20.14 15.95 -10.26
CA VAL A 4 -19.79 15.47 -8.93
C VAL A 4 -18.28 15.24 -8.95
N MET A 5 -17.54 15.87 -8.03
CA MET A 5 -16.10 15.68 -7.95
C MET A 5 -15.83 14.19 -7.73
N GLU A 6 -15.12 13.58 -8.68
CA GLU A 6 -14.72 12.18 -8.64
C GLU A 6 -13.81 11.98 -7.42
N ARG A 7 -14.14 11.02 -6.56
CA ARG A 7 -13.30 10.63 -5.43
C ARG A 7 -12.05 9.94 -5.99
N ILE A 8 -10.88 10.32 -5.51
CA ILE A 8 -9.61 9.75 -5.96
C ILE A 8 -9.17 8.64 -5.00
N ILE A 9 -9.02 7.43 -5.51
CA ILE A 9 -8.39 6.31 -4.79
C ILE A 9 -6.90 6.31 -5.12
N ILE A 10 -6.08 6.76 -4.18
CA ILE A 10 -4.62 6.73 -4.28
C ILE A 10 -4.17 5.34 -3.82
N VAL A 11 -3.44 4.62 -4.68
CA VAL A 11 -2.92 3.29 -4.36
C VAL A 11 -1.40 3.32 -4.42
N SER A 12 -0.75 2.96 -3.32
CA SER A 12 0.69 2.80 -3.26
C SER A 12 1.10 1.68 -2.34
N ASN A 13 2.30 1.15 -2.53
CA ASN A 13 2.80 0.06 -1.70
C ASN A 13 2.68 0.33 -0.20
N ARG A 14 3.01 1.54 0.26
CA ARG A 14 2.85 1.97 1.66
C ARG A 14 1.68 2.95 1.79
N LEU A 15 0.98 2.89 2.91
CA LEU A 15 0.12 3.99 3.36
C LEU A 15 0.95 5.25 3.71
N PRO A 16 0.35 6.45 3.73
CA PRO A 16 1.01 7.68 4.20
C PRO A 16 1.29 7.66 5.71
N VAL A 17 0.61 6.78 6.45
CA VAL A 17 0.84 6.47 7.87
C VAL A 17 1.06 4.97 8.06
N GLY A 18 2.04 4.61 8.87
CA GLY A 18 2.31 3.25 9.31
C GLY A 18 1.81 2.99 10.73
N ILE A 19 1.60 1.72 11.06
CA ILE A 19 1.21 1.24 12.39
C ILE A 19 2.46 0.83 13.17
N LYS A 20 2.53 1.29 14.42
CA LYS A 20 3.49 0.83 15.42
C LYS A 20 2.75 0.42 16.69
N ILE A 21 2.92 -0.83 17.10
CA ILE A 21 2.34 -1.35 18.33
C ILE A 21 3.40 -1.27 19.43
N LYS A 22 3.08 -0.59 20.54
CA LYS A 22 3.94 -0.48 21.72
C LYS A 22 3.08 -0.66 22.96
N ASN A 23 3.49 -1.52 23.90
CA ASN A 23 2.77 -1.78 25.15
C ASN A 23 1.27 -2.05 24.95
N ASN A 24 0.91 -2.83 23.91
CA ASN A 24 -0.48 -3.13 23.55
C ASN A 24 -1.34 -1.90 23.18
N SER A 25 -0.73 -0.82 22.71
CA SER A 25 -1.40 0.36 22.17
C SER A 25 -0.96 0.65 20.73
N VAL A 26 -1.91 1.12 19.91
CA VAL A 26 -1.68 1.37 18.48
C VAL A 26 -1.30 2.84 18.26
N HIS A 27 -0.11 3.06 17.70
CA HIS A 27 0.38 4.38 17.32
C HIS A 27 0.49 4.47 15.80
N LEU A 28 0.01 5.58 15.24
CA LEU A 28 0.28 5.93 13.85
C LEU A 28 1.56 6.74 13.76
N GLN A 29 2.38 6.42 12.78
CA GLN A 29 3.62 7.14 12.47
C GLN A 29 3.61 7.51 10.99
N THR A 30 3.98 8.74 10.64
CA THR A 30 4.13 9.13 9.24
C THR A 30 5.11 8.21 8.53
N SER A 31 4.70 7.68 7.38
CA SER A 31 5.57 6.85 6.54
C SER A 31 6.73 7.68 6.00
N ILE A 32 7.92 7.07 5.95
CA ILE A 32 9.09 7.68 5.34
C ILE A 32 8.99 7.49 3.82
N GLY A 33 9.00 8.57 3.05
CA GLY A 33 9.05 8.50 1.59
C GLY A 33 8.59 9.78 0.90
N GLY A 34 9.12 10.03 -0.31
CA GLY A 34 8.80 11.22 -1.10
C GLY A 34 7.36 11.25 -1.62
N LEU A 35 6.75 10.09 -1.89
CA LEU A 35 5.39 10.00 -2.44
C LEU A 35 4.34 10.59 -1.49
N ALA A 36 4.32 10.17 -0.22
CA ALA A 36 3.36 10.67 0.76
C ALA A 36 3.48 12.19 0.96
N THR A 37 4.72 12.71 0.98
CA THR A 37 4.98 14.15 1.05
C THR A 37 4.48 14.87 -0.22
N GLY A 38 4.80 14.36 -1.40
CA GLY A 38 4.40 14.96 -2.68
C GLY A 38 2.89 14.97 -2.91
N MET A 39 2.20 13.93 -2.44
CA MET A 39 0.75 13.77 -2.60
C MET A 39 -0.07 14.43 -1.49
N LYS A 40 0.57 15.02 -0.48
CA LYS A 40 -0.10 15.58 0.70
C LYS A 40 -1.17 16.61 0.35
N THR A 41 -0.92 17.45 -0.65
CA THR A 41 -1.88 18.47 -1.11
C THR A 41 -3.10 17.82 -1.75
N ILE A 42 -2.90 16.87 -2.66
CA ILE A 42 -3.99 16.16 -3.34
C ILE A 42 -4.82 15.39 -2.32
N TYR A 43 -4.15 14.66 -1.44
CA TYR A 43 -4.80 13.87 -0.40
C TYR A 43 -5.67 14.72 0.56
N LYS A 44 -5.25 15.95 0.87
CA LYS A 44 -6.01 16.85 1.76
C LYS A 44 -7.08 17.68 1.06
N SER A 45 -6.86 18.07 -0.19
CA SER A 45 -7.73 19.00 -0.93
C SER A 45 -8.86 18.31 -1.68
N PHE A 46 -8.75 17.02 -1.97
CA PHE A 46 -9.76 16.24 -2.68
C PHE A 46 -10.47 15.26 -1.73
N ASP A 47 -11.66 14.82 -2.12
CA ASP A 47 -12.21 13.59 -1.53
C ASP A 47 -11.35 12.43 -2.00
N SER A 48 -10.64 11.82 -1.06
CA SER A 48 -9.63 10.83 -1.38
C SER A 48 -9.63 9.68 -0.38
N LEU A 49 -9.26 8.51 -0.89
CA LEU A 49 -9.05 7.29 -0.13
C LEU A 49 -7.66 6.78 -0.45
N TRP A 50 -6.89 6.38 0.55
CA TRP A 50 -5.57 5.82 0.34
C TRP A 50 -5.54 4.33 0.65
N ILE A 51 -5.13 3.50 -0.31
CA ILE A 51 -5.00 2.05 -0.15
C ILE A 51 -3.52 1.65 -0.19
N GLY A 52 -3.08 0.87 0.78
CA GLY A 52 -1.66 0.48 0.90
C GLY A 52 -1.33 -0.38 2.11
N TRP A 53 -0.09 -0.88 2.18
CA TRP A 53 0.37 -1.67 3.32
C TRP A 53 0.73 -0.77 4.52
N PRO A 54 0.19 -1.03 5.73
CA PRO A 54 0.34 -0.16 6.91
C PRO A 54 1.67 -0.27 7.65
N GLY A 55 2.76 -0.80 7.07
CA GLY A 55 4.05 -0.79 7.81
C GLY A 55 4.39 -2.05 8.58
N ILE A 56 3.38 -2.86 8.92
CA ILE A 56 3.49 -3.93 9.90
C ILE A 56 3.05 -5.28 9.31
N GLU A 57 3.70 -6.35 9.73
CA GLU A 57 3.32 -7.73 9.41
C GLU A 57 1.95 -8.07 10.03
N ASN A 58 1.06 -8.69 9.25
CA ASN A 58 -0.29 -9.06 9.69
C ASN A 58 -0.31 -9.90 10.98
N LYS A 59 0.59 -10.89 11.11
CA LYS A 59 0.69 -11.74 12.31
C LYS A 59 1.08 -10.97 13.59
N LYS A 60 1.65 -9.78 13.47
CA LYS A 60 1.98 -8.91 14.62
C LYS A 60 0.78 -8.07 15.08
N ILE A 61 -0.34 -8.12 14.36
CA ILE A 61 -1.58 -7.46 14.75
C ILE A 61 -2.43 -8.45 15.53
N TYR A 62 -2.52 -8.25 16.84
CA TYR A 62 -3.42 -9.01 17.70
C TYR A 62 -4.88 -8.69 17.36
N GLU A 63 -5.76 -9.69 17.47
CA GLU A 63 -7.18 -9.54 17.17
C GLU A 63 -7.84 -8.43 18.00
N SER A 64 -7.44 -8.31 19.27
CA SER A 64 -7.87 -7.26 20.19
C SER A 64 -7.56 -5.82 19.71
N LEU A 65 -6.60 -5.65 18.79
CA LEU A 65 -6.19 -4.35 18.28
C LEU A 65 -6.76 -4.02 16.90
N ARG A 66 -7.45 -4.98 16.22
CA ARG A 66 -7.92 -4.78 14.84
C ARG A 66 -8.93 -3.65 14.73
N GLU A 67 -9.88 -3.57 15.65
CA GLU A 67 -10.87 -2.49 15.65
C GLU A 67 -10.25 -1.12 15.95
N GLU A 68 -9.28 -1.05 16.87
CA GLU A 68 -8.52 0.19 17.13
C GLU A 68 -7.75 0.65 15.88
N ILE A 69 -7.05 -0.27 15.22
CA ILE A 69 -6.32 -0.01 13.97
C ILE A 69 -7.27 0.48 12.88
N LYS A 70 -8.38 -0.23 12.67
CA LYS A 70 -9.38 0.10 11.66
C LYS A 70 -9.93 1.51 11.87
N ASN A 71 -10.27 1.87 13.10
CA ASN A 71 -10.77 3.20 13.43
C ASN A 71 -9.73 4.29 13.21
N LYS A 72 -8.47 4.05 13.63
CA LYS A 72 -7.37 5.01 13.43
C LYS A 72 -7.07 5.23 11.94
N LEU A 73 -6.98 4.17 11.15
CA LEU A 73 -6.75 4.28 9.70
C LEU A 73 -7.93 4.92 8.97
N LYS A 74 -9.17 4.63 9.38
CA LYS A 74 -10.37 5.27 8.81
C LYS A 74 -10.37 6.79 9.03
N ASN A 75 -9.94 7.26 10.21
CA ASN A 75 -9.80 8.69 10.49
C ASN A 75 -8.75 9.35 9.58
N GLU A 76 -7.74 8.59 9.16
CA GLU A 76 -6.74 8.98 8.18
C GLU A 76 -7.12 8.56 6.75
N LYS A 77 -8.42 8.36 6.43
CA LYS A 77 -8.94 7.90 5.12
C LYS A 77 -8.10 6.82 4.44
N CYS A 78 -7.57 5.89 5.23
CA CYS A 78 -6.70 4.81 4.78
C CYS A 78 -7.39 3.45 4.88
N ILE A 79 -7.21 2.61 3.87
CA ILE A 79 -7.58 1.19 3.88
C ILE A 79 -6.30 0.35 3.81
N PRO A 80 -6.03 -0.51 4.81
CA PRO A 80 -4.83 -1.32 4.82
C PRO A 80 -4.95 -2.54 3.90
N VAL A 81 -3.88 -2.81 3.16
CA VAL A 81 -3.61 -4.13 2.57
C VAL A 81 -2.64 -4.86 3.50
N TYR A 82 -3.13 -5.90 4.20
CA TYR A 82 -2.31 -6.64 5.14
C TYR A 82 -1.41 -7.66 4.42
N LEU A 83 -0.14 -7.67 4.78
CA LEU A 83 0.86 -8.59 4.22
C LEU A 83 1.43 -9.47 5.34
N ASP A 84 1.57 -10.76 5.03
CA ASP A 84 2.29 -11.70 5.90
C ASP A 84 3.79 -11.59 5.69
N LYS A 85 4.58 -12.11 6.64
CA LYS A 85 6.06 -12.07 6.58
C LYS A 85 6.61 -12.58 5.26
N LYS A 86 6.06 -13.70 4.78
CA LYS A 86 6.46 -14.32 3.52
C LYS A 86 6.28 -13.37 2.32
N ASP A 87 5.15 -12.67 2.25
CA ASP A 87 4.89 -11.72 1.17
C ASP A 87 5.77 -10.47 1.29
N ILE A 88 6.01 -9.98 2.51
CA ILE A 88 6.97 -8.88 2.73
C ILE A 88 8.37 -9.27 2.22
N ASP A 89 8.81 -10.50 2.49
CA ASP A 89 10.14 -10.97 2.08
C ASP A 89 10.24 -11.23 0.58
N LEU A 90 9.22 -11.82 -0.04
CA LEU A 90 9.28 -12.25 -1.44
C LEU A 90 8.81 -11.18 -2.44
N TYR A 91 7.82 -10.36 -2.08
CA TYR A 91 7.30 -9.29 -2.95
C TYR A 91 8.04 -7.98 -2.72
N TYR A 92 8.16 -7.51 -1.47
CA TYR A 92 8.74 -6.19 -1.19
C TYR A 92 10.26 -6.25 -1.20
N TYR A 93 10.88 -7.08 -0.36
CA TYR A 93 12.33 -7.22 -0.36
C TYR A 93 12.86 -8.05 -1.55
N GLY A 94 12.05 -8.99 -2.05
CA GLY A 94 12.35 -9.79 -3.24
C GLY A 94 12.07 -9.04 -4.53
N PHE A 95 10.94 -9.34 -5.20
CA PHE A 95 10.70 -8.88 -6.58
C PHE A 95 10.83 -7.37 -6.77
N SER A 96 10.21 -6.58 -5.89
CA SER A 96 10.20 -5.11 -6.03
C SER A 96 11.63 -4.54 -5.91
N ASN A 97 12.37 -4.90 -4.86
CA ASN A 97 13.64 -4.26 -4.53
C ASN A 97 14.90 -5.00 -5.03
N ARG A 98 14.82 -6.29 -5.35
CA ARG A 98 15.93 -7.07 -5.92
C ARG A 98 15.77 -7.38 -7.40
N THR A 99 14.57 -7.21 -7.97
CA THR A 99 14.35 -7.40 -9.40
C THR A 99 14.05 -6.06 -10.08
N ILE A 100 12.93 -5.41 -9.77
CA ILE A 100 12.48 -4.24 -10.55
C ILE A 100 13.35 -3.01 -10.26
N TRP A 101 13.60 -2.69 -9.00
CA TRP A 101 14.38 -1.51 -8.62
C TRP A 101 15.77 -1.48 -9.30
N PRO A 102 16.63 -2.52 -9.20
CA PRO A 102 17.93 -2.49 -9.87
C PRO A 102 17.81 -2.42 -11.40
N LEU A 103 16.81 -3.08 -12.01
CA LEU A 103 16.57 -2.98 -13.45
C LEU A 103 16.22 -1.55 -13.89
N PHE A 104 15.30 -0.90 -13.17
CA PHE A 104 14.88 0.48 -13.48
C PHE A 104 15.98 1.52 -13.25
N HIS A 105 16.99 1.16 -12.46
CA HIS A 105 18.15 2.02 -12.15
C HIS A 105 19.43 1.55 -12.87
N TYR A 106 19.32 0.74 -13.92
CA TYR A 106 20.43 0.30 -14.77
C TYR A 106 21.51 -0.52 -14.03
N PHE A 107 21.20 -1.09 -12.87
CA PHE A 107 22.08 -1.96 -12.09
C PHE A 107 21.80 -3.44 -12.38
N THR A 108 21.87 -3.83 -13.65
CA THR A 108 21.47 -5.17 -14.11
C THR A 108 22.26 -6.29 -13.43
N GLN A 109 23.51 -6.04 -13.02
CA GLN A 109 24.36 -7.00 -12.32
C GLN A 109 23.85 -7.38 -10.91
N TYR A 110 22.99 -6.55 -10.30
CA TYR A 110 22.40 -6.82 -8.98
C TYR A 110 20.96 -7.34 -9.07
N THR A 111 20.48 -7.64 -10.28
CA THR A 111 19.12 -8.11 -10.50
C THR A 111 19.00 -9.60 -10.20
N GLU A 112 18.14 -9.95 -9.25
CA GLU A 112 17.78 -11.34 -8.95
C GLU A 112 16.42 -11.67 -9.57
N CYS A 113 16.39 -12.50 -10.61
CA CYS A 113 15.14 -13.02 -11.18
C CYS A 113 14.82 -14.40 -10.57
N ASN A 114 13.79 -14.45 -9.72
CA ASN A 114 13.36 -15.68 -9.07
C ASN A 114 11.85 -15.91 -9.28
N LYS A 115 11.47 -17.11 -9.71
CA LYS A 115 10.06 -17.47 -9.93
C LYS A 115 9.21 -17.28 -8.67
N THR A 116 9.74 -17.61 -7.49
CA THR A 116 9.05 -17.44 -6.21
C THR A 116 8.81 -15.97 -5.87
N PHE A 117 9.73 -15.07 -6.21
CA PHE A 117 9.53 -13.63 -6.08
C PHE A 117 8.40 -13.17 -7.00
N TRP A 118 8.40 -13.62 -8.25
CA TRP A 118 7.36 -13.29 -9.23
C TRP A 118 5.96 -13.76 -8.79
N GLU A 119 5.83 -14.99 -8.30
CA GLU A 119 4.55 -15.51 -7.81
C GLU A 119 4.03 -14.71 -6.62
N SER A 120 4.90 -14.31 -5.69
CA SER A 120 4.50 -13.42 -4.59
C SER A 120 4.12 -12.03 -5.09
N TYR A 121 4.80 -11.51 -6.11
CA TYR A 121 4.48 -10.21 -6.70
C TYR A 121 3.10 -10.17 -7.34
N LYS A 122 2.75 -11.20 -8.12
CA LYS A 122 1.39 -11.38 -8.65
C LYS A 122 0.36 -11.50 -7.54
N LYS A 123 0.61 -12.36 -6.54
CA LYS A 123 -0.29 -12.57 -5.40
C LYS A 123 -0.57 -11.26 -4.66
N VAL A 124 0.47 -10.47 -4.36
CA VAL A 124 0.28 -9.20 -3.64
C VAL A 124 -0.46 -8.19 -4.51
N ASN A 125 -0.16 -8.07 -5.80
CA ASN A 125 -0.95 -7.21 -6.70
C ASN A 125 -2.43 -7.61 -6.73
N GLN A 126 -2.73 -8.91 -6.75
CA GLN A 126 -4.12 -9.40 -6.64
C GLN A 126 -4.76 -9.00 -5.29
N ASN A 127 -4.06 -9.15 -4.17
CA ASN A 127 -4.58 -8.71 -2.86
C ASN A 127 -4.90 -7.20 -2.84
N PHE A 128 -4.10 -6.37 -3.53
CA PHE A 128 -4.39 -4.96 -3.70
C PHE A 128 -5.66 -4.75 -4.55
N ALA A 129 -5.79 -5.48 -5.65
CA ALA A 129 -6.97 -5.43 -6.53
C ALA A 129 -8.26 -5.80 -5.77
N ASP A 130 -8.22 -6.86 -4.97
CA ASP A 130 -9.36 -7.31 -4.15
C ASP A 130 -9.79 -6.22 -3.16
N VAL A 131 -8.83 -5.62 -2.44
CA VAL A 131 -9.12 -4.54 -1.49
C VAL A 131 -9.65 -3.28 -2.20
N ILE A 132 -9.17 -2.95 -3.39
CA ILE A 132 -9.71 -1.85 -4.20
C ILE A 132 -11.14 -2.15 -4.62
N SER A 133 -11.40 -3.36 -5.13
CA SER A 133 -12.72 -3.79 -5.59
C SER A 133 -13.77 -3.71 -4.47
N ASP A 134 -13.40 -4.03 -3.23
CA ASP A 134 -14.28 -3.94 -2.07
C ASP A 134 -14.60 -2.49 -1.64
N ASN A 135 -13.83 -1.50 -2.12
CA ASN A 135 -13.90 -0.11 -1.65
C ASN A 135 -14.21 0.92 -2.76
N ILE A 136 -14.22 0.49 -4.02
CA ILE A 136 -14.53 1.32 -5.17
C ILE A 136 -16.04 1.59 -5.28
N LYS A 137 -16.39 2.75 -5.81
CA LYS A 137 -17.73 3.19 -6.16
C LYS A 137 -17.75 3.67 -7.60
N GLU A 138 -18.92 3.67 -8.21
CA GLU A 138 -19.10 4.26 -9.53
C GLU A 138 -18.64 5.72 -9.54
N GLY A 139 -17.82 6.09 -10.53
CA GLY A 139 -17.24 7.42 -10.66
C GLY A 139 -15.93 7.65 -9.89
N ASP A 140 -15.38 6.66 -9.18
CA ASP A 140 -14.04 6.80 -8.59
C ASP A 140 -12.94 6.80 -9.66
N ALA A 141 -11.92 7.62 -9.45
CA ALA A 141 -10.67 7.58 -10.21
C ALA A 141 -9.60 6.84 -9.40
N ILE A 142 -9.06 5.74 -9.92
CA ILE A 142 -7.96 5.01 -9.28
C ILE A 142 -6.63 5.52 -9.81
N TRP A 143 -5.74 5.94 -8.92
CA TRP A 143 -4.39 6.37 -9.24
C TRP A 143 -3.36 5.47 -8.56
N ILE A 144 -2.76 4.58 -9.37
CA ILE A 144 -1.78 3.59 -8.90
C ILE A 144 -0.37 4.17 -9.02
N HIS A 145 0.42 4.00 -7.97
CA HIS A 145 1.76 4.53 -7.88
C HIS A 145 2.83 3.44 -7.77
N ASP A 146 3.87 3.65 -8.60
CA ASP A 146 5.22 3.11 -8.44
C ASP A 146 5.40 1.63 -8.84
N TYR A 147 6.66 1.22 -8.94
CA TYR A 147 7.09 -0.08 -9.49
C TYR A 147 6.62 -1.31 -8.70
N HIS A 148 6.08 -1.10 -7.51
CA HIS A 148 5.54 -2.16 -6.66
C HIS A 148 4.23 -2.74 -7.21
N LEU A 149 3.47 -1.96 -7.99
CA LEU A 149 2.08 -2.28 -8.34
C LEU A 149 1.84 -2.30 -9.87
N LEU A 150 2.83 -2.74 -10.65
CA LEU A 150 2.78 -2.67 -12.12
C LEU A 150 1.76 -3.63 -12.76
N LEU A 151 1.24 -4.61 -12.02
CA LEU A 151 0.22 -5.55 -12.52
C LEU A 151 -1.19 -5.19 -12.07
N LEU A 152 -1.33 -4.10 -11.32
CA LEU A 152 -2.59 -3.74 -10.70
C LEU A 152 -3.63 -3.12 -11.66
N PRO A 153 -3.26 -2.34 -12.71
CA PRO A 153 -4.21 -1.90 -13.74
C PRO A 153 -4.77 -3.06 -14.58
#